data_AF-A0AAW5EI72-F1
#
_entry.id   AF-A0AAW5EI72-F1
#
_cell.length_a   1.000
_cell.length_b   1.000
_cell.length_c   1.000
_cell.angle_alpha   90.00
_cell.angle_beta   90.00
_cell.angle_gamma   90.00
#
_symmetry.space_group_name_H-M   'P 1'
#
loop_
_entity.id
_entity.type
_entity.pdbx_description
1 polymer ?
#
loop_
_entity_poly.entity_id
_entity_poly.type
_entity_poly.pdbx_seq_one_letter_code
_entity_poly.pdbx_strand_id
1 'polypeptide(L)'
;MRFLVFFLPPLLAFANTHQATANANLFGVFTLIPPLVAITLAFITKDVILSLFAGVLSGTFLLSLASNIFQADSLSFIHFYNTAIDSFSKIISYILESTSDPVNAGIILQILCIGGLVALITKMGGAKAVAIKFAKRAKS
;
A
#
# COMPACT_ATOMS: atom_id res chain seq x y z
N MET A 1 28.12 8.12 -3.60
CA MET A 1 28.26 6.87 -2.80
C MET A 1 27.89 7.04 -1.32
N ARG A 2 28.27 8.13 -0.63
CA ARG A 2 27.96 8.34 0.80
C ARG A 2 26.45 8.46 1.14
N PHE A 3 25.64 9.07 0.26
CA PHE A 3 24.17 9.14 0.43
C PHE A 3 23.48 7.77 0.31
N LEU A 4 24.03 6.88 -0.52
CA LEU A 4 23.47 5.54 -0.74
C LEU A 4 23.64 4.67 0.51
N VAL A 5 24.77 4.82 1.22
CA VAL A 5 25.04 4.14 2.49
C VAL A 5 24.10 4.58 3.62
N PHE A 6 23.55 5.79 3.56
CA PHE A 6 22.61 6.29 4.58
C PHE A 6 21.16 5.82 4.34
N PHE A 7 20.78 5.58 3.10
CA PHE A 7 19.41 5.16 2.73
C PHE A 7 19.20 3.63 2.77
N LEU A 8 20.29 2.87 2.65
CA LEU A 8 20.29 1.40 2.60
C LEU A 8 20.05 0.66 3.95
N PRO A 9 20.44 1.16 5.14
CA PRO A 9 20.20 0.46 6.40
C PRO A 9 18.72 0.25 6.76
N PRO A 10 17.80 1.22 6.54
CA PRO A 10 16.37 0.99 6.71
C PRO A 10 15.84 -0.15 5.83
N LEU A 11 16.28 -0.21 4.57
CA LEU A 11 15.86 -1.25 3.62
C LEU A 11 16.27 -2.65 4.07
N LEU A 12 17.48 -2.82 4.64
CA LEU A 12 17.94 -4.10 5.15
C LEU A 12 17.32 -4.45 6.52
N ALA A 13 17.07 -3.47 7.38
CA ALA A 13 16.50 -3.68 8.70
C ALA A 13 15.04 -4.18 8.63
N PHE A 14 14.24 -3.65 7.70
CA PHE A 14 12.85 -4.09 7.50
C PHE A 14 12.72 -5.34 6.62
N ALA A 15 13.78 -5.78 5.94
CA ALA A 15 13.77 -6.97 5.09
C ALA A 15 13.91 -8.30 5.88
N ASN A 16 14.31 -8.26 7.15
CA ASN A 16 14.66 -9.45 7.95
C ASN A 16 13.48 -10.03 8.77
N THR A 17 12.26 -10.01 8.25
CA THR A 17 11.14 -10.71 8.90
C THR A 17 11.14 -12.19 8.49
N HIS A 18 11.00 -13.10 9.46
CA HIS A 18 11.02 -14.56 9.24
C HIS A 18 10.02 -15.04 8.16
N GLN A 19 8.89 -14.34 8.00
CA GLN A 19 7.89 -14.61 6.97
C GLN A 19 8.29 -14.10 5.58
N ALA A 20 8.98 -12.95 5.47
CA ALA A 20 9.43 -12.42 4.19
C ALA A 20 10.51 -13.30 3.55
N THR A 21 11.42 -13.87 4.36
CA THR A 21 12.44 -14.80 3.87
C THR A 21 11.87 -16.13 3.36
N ALA A 22 10.82 -16.65 4.01
CA ALA A 22 10.14 -17.87 3.57
C ALA A 22 9.39 -17.65 2.25
N ASN A 23 8.66 -16.53 2.14
CA ASN A 23 7.93 -16.17 0.92
C ASN A 23 8.89 -15.81 -0.23
N ALA A 24 10.00 -15.14 0.03
CA ALA A 24 11.00 -14.82 -0.99
C ALA A 24 11.64 -16.08 -1.60
N ASN A 25 11.89 -17.12 -0.78
CA ASN A 25 12.39 -18.40 -1.27
C ASN A 25 11.34 -19.19 -2.07
N LEU A 26 10.05 -19.07 -1.73
CA LEU A 26 8.96 -19.74 -2.46
C LEU A 26 8.56 -19.05 -3.76
N PHE A 27 8.60 -17.71 -3.79
CA PHE A 27 8.08 -16.92 -4.92
C PHE A 27 9.15 -16.26 -5.78
N GLY A 28 10.37 -16.02 -5.27
CA GLY A 28 11.46 -15.39 -6.03
C GLY A 28 11.02 -14.18 -6.85
N VAL A 29 11.19 -14.25 -8.17
CA VAL A 29 10.84 -13.19 -9.13
C VAL A 29 9.33 -12.91 -9.21
N PHE A 30 8.47 -13.85 -8.83
CA PHE A 30 7.00 -13.66 -8.86
C PHE A 30 6.52 -12.61 -7.83
N THR A 31 7.33 -12.27 -6.83
CA THR A 31 7.05 -11.17 -5.87
C THR A 31 7.01 -9.79 -6.52
N LEU A 32 7.54 -9.64 -7.74
CA LEU A 32 7.49 -8.38 -8.51
C LEU A 32 6.14 -8.17 -9.23
N ILE A 33 5.29 -9.19 -9.30
CA ILE A 33 4.00 -9.10 -10.01
C ILE A 33 3.09 -8.01 -9.40
N PRO A 34 2.85 -7.94 -8.09
CA PRO A 34 1.95 -6.94 -7.52
C PRO A 34 2.39 -5.48 -7.80
N PRO A 35 3.69 -5.12 -7.63
CA PRO A 35 4.18 -3.80 -8.05
C PRO A 35 4.06 -3.54 -9.56
N LEU A 36 4.36 -4.54 -10.40
CA LEU A 36 4.31 -4.38 -11.85
C LEU A 36 2.87 -4.15 -12.33
N VAL A 37 1.91 -4.90 -11.78
CA VAL A 37 0.48 -4.73 -12.06
C VAL A 37 0.02 -3.34 -11.63
N ALA A 38 0.40 -2.88 -10.44
CA ALA A 38 0.04 -1.55 -9.94
C ALA A 38 0.63 -0.40 -10.78
N ILE A 39 1.85 -0.52 -11.28
CA ILE A 39 2.46 0.52 -12.11
C ILE A 39 1.79 0.53 -13.49
N THR A 40 1.59 -0.65 -14.09
CA THR A 40 1.01 -0.79 -15.43
C THR A 40 -0.43 -0.28 -15.46
N LEU A 41 -1.26 -0.68 -14.49
CA LEU A 41 -2.64 -0.18 -14.42
C LEU A 41 -2.69 1.31 -14.16
N ALA A 42 -1.78 1.90 -13.37
CA ALA A 42 -1.80 3.33 -13.06
C ALA A 42 -1.61 4.18 -14.32
N PHE A 43 -0.78 3.73 -15.27
CA PHE A 43 -0.61 4.42 -16.55
C PHE A 43 -1.82 4.27 -17.49
N ILE A 44 -2.49 3.11 -17.46
CA ILE A 44 -3.66 2.85 -18.31
C ILE A 44 -4.89 3.58 -17.78
N THR A 45 -5.22 3.40 -16.50
CA THR A 45 -6.44 3.94 -15.89
C THR A 45 -6.33 5.43 -15.54
N LYS A 46 -5.11 5.97 -15.45
CA LYS A 46 -4.80 7.32 -14.92
C LYS A 46 -5.33 7.55 -13.50
N ASP A 47 -5.71 6.48 -12.81
CA ASP A 47 -6.26 6.49 -11.45
C ASP A 47 -5.37 5.66 -10.52
N VAL A 48 -4.65 6.36 -9.64
CA VAL A 48 -3.67 5.74 -8.73
C VAL A 48 -4.37 4.85 -7.69
N ILE A 49 -5.54 5.27 -7.18
CA ILE A 49 -6.24 4.57 -6.09
C ILE A 49 -6.73 3.20 -6.57
N LEU A 50 -7.38 3.14 -7.73
CA LEU A 50 -7.85 1.88 -8.31
C LEU A 50 -6.69 0.96 -8.67
N SER A 51 -5.59 1.52 -9.16
CA SER A 51 -4.42 0.73 -9.49
C SER A 51 -3.72 0.14 -8.25
N LEU A 52 -3.61 0.92 -7.18
CA LEU A 52 -3.06 0.46 -5.90
C LEU A 52 -3.91 -0.70 -5.34
N PHE A 53 -5.23 -0.57 -5.41
CA PHE A 53 -6.16 -1.62 -4.99
C PHE A 53 -6.00 -2.91 -5.81
N ALA A 54 -5.91 -2.80 -7.13
CA ALA A 54 -5.68 -3.95 -8.02
C ALA A 54 -4.31 -4.62 -7.77
N GLY A 55 -3.27 -3.83 -7.46
CA GLY A 55 -1.96 -4.35 -7.05
C GLY A 55 -2.03 -5.16 -5.75
N VAL A 56 -2.71 -4.64 -4.73
CA VAL A 56 -2.90 -5.35 -3.45
C VAL A 56 -3.72 -6.63 -3.65
N LEU A 57 -4.77 -6.60 -4.48
CA LEU A 57 -5.53 -7.78 -4.88
C LEU A 57 -4.65 -8.84 -5.55
N SER A 58 -3.78 -8.44 -6.47
CA SER A 58 -2.82 -9.34 -7.11
C SER A 58 -1.83 -9.94 -6.10
N GLY A 59 -1.42 -9.17 -5.09
CA GLY A 59 -0.53 -9.63 -4.02
C GLY A 59 -1.17 -10.67 -3.09
N THR A 60 -2.39 -10.43 -2.62
CA THR A 60 -3.08 -11.42 -1.76
C THR A 60 -3.52 -12.65 -2.55
N PHE A 61 -3.80 -12.49 -3.84
CA PHE A 61 -4.04 -13.61 -4.76
C PHE A 61 -2.83 -14.53 -4.88
N LEU A 62 -1.64 -13.96 -5.05
CA LEU A 62 -0.39 -14.72 -5.06
C LEU A 62 -0.16 -15.45 -3.73
N LEU A 63 -0.42 -14.79 -2.60
CA LEU A 63 -0.27 -15.41 -1.28
C LEU A 63 -1.29 -16.54 -1.03
N SER A 64 -2.54 -16.35 -1.46
CA SER A 64 -3.57 -17.39 -1.37
C SER A 64 -3.26 -18.58 -2.29
N LEU A 65 -2.69 -18.33 -3.47
CA LEU A 65 -2.23 -19.38 -4.37
C LEU A 65 -1.15 -20.26 -3.72
N ALA A 66 -0.13 -19.70 -3.06
CA ALA A 66 0.87 -20.54 -2.38
C ALA A 66 0.32 -21.37 -1.23
N SER A 67 -0.64 -20.84 -0.47
CA SER A 67 -1.28 -21.62 0.59
C SER A 67 -2.08 -22.83 0.06
N ASN A 68 -2.54 -22.76 -1.20
CA ASN A 68 -3.29 -23.82 -1.86
C ASN A 68 -2.40 -24.80 -2.65
N ILE A 69 -1.24 -24.36 -3.17
CA ILE A 69 -0.27 -25.24 -3.86
C ILE A 69 0.26 -26.34 -2.93
N PHE A 70 0.34 -26.08 -1.62
CA PHE A 70 0.75 -27.09 -0.64
C PHE A 70 -0.30 -28.19 -0.36
N GLN A 71 -1.54 -28.07 -0.88
CA GLN A 71 -2.65 -28.97 -0.52
C GLN A 71 -3.38 -29.64 -1.69
N ALA A 72 -3.22 -29.20 -2.95
CA ALA A 72 -3.93 -29.80 -4.07
C ALA A 72 -3.13 -29.82 -5.38
N ASP A 73 -2.88 -31.04 -5.87
CA ASP A 73 -2.14 -31.39 -7.09
C ASP A 73 -2.92 -31.10 -8.40
N SER A 74 -3.96 -30.24 -8.37
CA SER A 74 -4.76 -29.95 -9.57
C SER A 74 -5.32 -28.52 -9.65
N LEU A 75 -4.88 -27.78 -10.67
CA LEU A 75 -5.37 -26.46 -11.07
C LEU A 75 -6.73 -26.56 -11.76
N SER A 76 -7.80 -26.68 -10.99
CA SER A 76 -9.18 -26.62 -11.52
C SER A 76 -9.72 -25.19 -11.52
N PHE A 77 -10.54 -24.80 -12.51
CA PHE A 77 -11.23 -23.50 -12.58
C PHE A 77 -12.04 -23.17 -11.30
N ILE A 78 -12.54 -24.20 -10.60
CA ILE A 78 -13.26 -24.08 -9.33
C ILE A 78 -12.33 -23.56 -8.20
N HIS A 79 -11.05 -23.91 -8.24
CA HIS A 79 -10.06 -23.42 -7.28
C HIS A 79 -9.73 -21.93 -7.51
N PHE A 80 -9.76 -21.45 -8.76
CA PHE A 80 -9.54 -20.03 -9.07
C PHE A 80 -10.62 -19.15 -8.43
N TYR A 81 -11.90 -19.56 -8.53
CA TYR A 81 -13.01 -18.86 -7.90
C TYR A 81 -12.90 -18.85 -6.37
N ASN A 82 -12.62 -19.99 -5.75
CA ASN A 82 -12.44 -20.07 -4.29
C ASN A 82 -11.21 -19.28 -3.82
N THR A 83 -10.11 -19.31 -4.58
CA THR A 83 -8.89 -18.53 -4.29
C THR A 83 -9.16 -17.03 -4.42
N ALA A 84 -9.93 -16.59 -5.40
CA ALA A 84 -10.30 -15.17 -5.53
C ALA A 84 -11.13 -14.66 -4.34
N ILE A 85 -12.07 -15.48 -3.85
CA ILE A 85 -12.88 -15.14 -2.66
C ILE A 85 -12.01 -15.10 -1.40
N ASP A 86 -11.16 -16.12 -1.20
CA ASP A 86 -10.23 -16.17 -0.07
C ASP A 86 -9.25 -15.00 -0.08
N SER A 87 -8.76 -14.62 -1.27
CA SER A 87 -7.87 -13.46 -1.44
C SER A 87 -8.54 -12.15 -1.06
N PHE A 88 -9.83 -11.98 -1.39
CA PHE A 88 -10.60 -10.81 -0.98
C PHE A 88 -10.82 -10.79 0.54
N SER A 89 -11.13 -11.94 1.14
CA SER A 89 -11.25 -12.06 2.59
C SER A 89 -9.93 -11.75 3.31
N LYS A 90 -8.80 -12.25 2.78
CA LYS A 90 -7.45 -11.97 3.30
C LYS A 90 -7.08 -10.49 3.24
N ILE A 91 -7.50 -9.76 2.20
CA ILE A 91 -7.30 -8.30 2.16
C ILE A 91 -7.99 -7.63 3.34
N ILE A 92 -9.24 -8.02 3.61
CA ILE A 92 -10.01 -7.45 4.70
C ILE A 92 -9.33 -7.77 6.04
N SER A 93 -8.91 -9.02 6.26
CA SER A 93 -8.21 -9.39 7.50
C SER A 93 -6.89 -8.64 7.67
N TYR A 94 -6.09 -8.50 6.60
CA TYR A 94 -4.83 -7.73 6.66
C TYR A 94 -5.07 -6.25 6.95
N ILE A 95 -6.08 -5.64 6.33
CA ILE A 95 -6.43 -4.24 6.60
C ILE A 95 -6.87 -4.08 8.05
N LEU A 96 -7.71 -4.98 8.55
CA LEU A 96 -8.20 -4.94 9.93
C LEU A 96 -7.06 -5.12 10.94
N GLU A 97 -6.19 -6.10 10.73
CA GLU A 97 -5.05 -6.36 11.60
C GLU A 97 -4.07 -5.18 11.60
N SER A 98 -3.73 -4.67 10.41
CA SER A 98 -2.83 -3.51 10.27
C SER A 98 -3.42 -2.23 10.87
N THR A 99 -4.75 -2.06 10.82
CA THR A 99 -5.44 -0.88 11.38
C THR A 99 -5.64 -1.01 12.89
N SER A 100 -5.67 -2.23 13.43
CA SER A 100 -5.88 -2.48 14.87
C SER A 100 -4.61 -2.33 15.69
N ASP A 101 -3.43 -2.31 15.07
CA ASP A 101 -2.16 -2.01 15.75
C ASP A 101 -2.20 -0.56 16.30
N PRO A 102 -1.99 -0.36 17.62
CA PRO A 102 -1.98 0.98 18.24
C PRO A 102 -1.10 2.01 17.50
N VAL A 103 0.04 1.59 16.94
CA VAL A 103 0.95 2.51 16.24
C VAL A 103 0.33 2.97 14.93
N ASN A 104 -0.19 2.04 14.14
CA ASN A 104 -0.81 2.34 12.85
C ASN A 104 -2.14 3.09 13.02
N ALA A 105 -2.96 2.69 13.98
CA ALA A 105 -4.19 3.38 14.36
C ALA A 105 -3.91 4.83 14.77
N GLY A 106 -2.84 5.05 15.54
CA GLY A 106 -2.37 6.38 15.92
C GLY A 106 -2.02 7.26 14.72
N ILE A 107 -1.33 6.70 13.72
CA ILE A 107 -1.00 7.40 12.47
C ILE A 107 -2.28 7.77 11.70
N ILE A 108 -3.25 6.85 11.60
CA ILE A 108 -4.53 7.11 10.93
C ILE A 108 -5.30 8.25 11.61
N LEU A 109 -5.40 8.22 12.95
CA LEU A 109 -6.03 9.29 13.72
C LEU A 109 -5.33 10.63 13.54
N GLN A 110 -3.99 10.64 13.52
CA GLN A 110 -3.21 11.85 13.33
C GLN A 110 -3.47 12.50 11.97
N ILE A 111 -3.46 11.70 10.89
CA ILE A 111 -3.70 12.20 9.53
C ILE A 111 -5.15 12.68 9.39
N LEU A 112 -6.11 11.98 9.99
CA LEU A 112 -7.52 12.39 10.03
C LEU A 112 -7.68 13.76 10.73
N CYS A 113 -7.02 13.95 11.87
CA CYS A 113 -7.06 15.20 12.62
C CYS A 113 -6.44 16.36 11.83
N ILE A 114 -5.25 16.16 11.25
CA ILE A 114 -4.58 17.17 10.41
C ILE A 114 -5.44 17.51 9.20
N GLY A 115 -6.00 16.51 8.51
CA GLY A 115 -6.89 16.72 7.36
C GLY A 115 -8.13 17.55 7.73
N GLY A 116 -8.77 17.23 8.86
CA GLY A 116 -9.88 18.00 9.40
C GLY A 116 -9.50 19.45 9.73
N LEU A 117 -8.37 19.66 10.40
CA LEU A 117 -7.88 21.00 10.74
C LEU A 117 -7.60 21.84 9.50
N VAL A 118 -6.92 21.26 8.49
CA VAL A 118 -6.61 21.96 7.23
C VAL A 118 -7.89 22.32 6.48
N ALA A 119 -8.89 21.43 6.45
CA ALA A 119 -10.19 21.73 5.85
C ALA A 119 -10.89 22.90 6.56
N LEU A 120 -10.86 22.94 7.90
CA LEU A 120 -11.43 24.05 8.68
C LEU A 120 -10.70 25.37 8.43
N ILE A 121 -9.37 25.37 8.45
CA ILE A 121 -8.54 26.57 8.17
C ILE A 121 -8.82 27.10 6.77
N THR A 122 -8.98 26.19 5.80
CA THR A 122 -9.30 26.55 4.42
C THR A 122 -10.69 27.17 4.32
N LYS A 123 -11.69 26.61 5.01
CA LYS A 123 -13.06 27.13 5.03
C LYS A 123 -13.18 28.50 5.72
N MET A 124 -12.39 28.74 6.77
CA MET A 124 -12.30 30.05 7.45
C MET A 124 -11.52 31.09 6.64
N GLY A 125 -10.98 30.74 5.47
CA GLY A 125 -10.24 31.66 4.60
C GLY A 125 -8.82 31.99 5.09
N GLY A 126 -8.32 31.30 6.13
CA GLY A 126 -6.98 31.53 6.67
C GLY A 126 -5.88 31.29 5.63
N ALA A 127 -5.96 30.18 4.90
CA ALA A 127 -5.03 29.87 3.81
C ALA A 127 -5.07 30.93 2.68
N LYS A 128 -6.27 31.45 2.35
CA LYS A 128 -6.46 32.49 1.32
C LYS A 128 -5.88 33.83 1.74
N ALA A 129 -6.05 34.23 3.01
CA ALA A 129 -5.49 35.46 3.54
C ALA A 129 -3.95 35.45 3.52
N VAL A 130 -3.35 34.32 3.89
CA VAL A 130 -1.90 34.11 3.82
C VAL A 130 -1.40 34.21 2.37
N ALA A 131 -2.07 33.54 1.43
CA ALA A 131 -1.72 33.59 0.01
C ALA A 131 -1.75 35.01 -0.57
N ILE A 132 -2.76 35.82 -0.23
CA ILE A 132 -2.87 37.21 -0.69
C ILE A 132 -1.75 38.09 -0.13
N LYS A 133 -1.39 37.90 1.16
CA LYS A 133 -0.30 38.65 1.80
C LYS A 133 1.06 38.36 1.14
N PHE A 134 1.32 37.10 0.80
CA PHE A 134 2.53 36.72 0.07
C PHE A 134 2.52 37.22 -1.37
N ALA A 135 1.40 37.11 -2.10
CA ALA A 135 1.27 37.64 -3.46
C ALA A 135 1.54 39.15 -3.55
N LYS A 136 1.07 39.92 -2.54
CA LYS A 136 1.34 41.37 -2.46
C LYS A 136 2.81 41.70 -2.24
N ARG A 137 3.53 40.85 -1.50
CA ARG A 137 4.96 41.03 -1.18
C ARG A 137 5.89 40.55 -2.30
N ALA A 138 5.44 39.63 -3.15
CA ALA A 138 6.18 39.20 -4.34
C ALA A 138 6.08 40.18 -5.52
N LYS A 139 5.13 41.12 -5.47
CA LYS A 139 4.92 42.16 -6.50
C LYS A 139 5.59 43.51 -6.16
N SER A 140 6.26 43.58 -5.01
CA SER A 140 7.10 44.68 -4.54
C SER A 140 8.55 44.24 -4.58
#